data_AF-A0A820XBJ3-F1
#
_entry.id   AF-A0A820XBJ3-F1
#
_cell.length_a   1.000
_cell.length_b   1.000
_cell.length_c   1.000
_cell.angle_alpha   90.00
_cell.angle_beta   90.00
_cell.angle_gamma   90.00
#
_symmetry.space_group_name_H-M   'P 1'
#
loop_
_entity.id
_entity.type
_entity.pdbx_description
1 polymer ?
#
loop_
_entity_poly.entity_id
_entity_poly.type
_entity_poly.pdbx_seq_one_letter_code
_entity_poly.pdbx_strand_id
1 'polypeptide(L)'
;MELIYWTMITAVNTLRNNPTNSTVVAKTLSQYISLISNSNSTLNQTYKLTANEIDTYLANITNINLIINTTDSILVAQQLNQRGNVMVLGASFTRGIGGQVINTANTDNITNSFSSAAAIISNQSITGVMSLNMLIIDKPTTYKDLDKSSDRFLASSVIVVALHRDDSASTPTNISLYFQVLNEYDPNRVAQYYCSFYDTTSSKWNESGCTIPKNNTAFNRYECSCN
;
A
#
# COMPACT_ATOMS: atom_id res chain seq x y z
N MET A 1 -25.45 9.43 -5.93
CA MET A 1 -24.58 10.06 -4.91
C MET A 1 -24.88 9.51 -3.51
N GLU A 2 -26.17 9.37 -3.11
CA GLU A 2 -26.54 8.80 -1.81
C GLU A 2 -26.10 7.35 -1.57
N LEU A 3 -26.17 6.47 -2.58
CA LEU A 3 -25.81 5.05 -2.40
C LEU A 3 -24.33 4.86 -2.03
N ILE A 4 -23.42 5.56 -2.72
CA ILE A 4 -21.96 5.52 -2.47
C ILE A 4 -21.66 5.98 -1.04
N TYR A 5 -22.33 7.04 -0.59
CA TYR A 5 -22.16 7.59 0.75
C TYR A 5 -22.62 6.61 1.83
N TRP A 6 -23.79 5.97 1.65
CA TRP A 6 -24.26 4.93 2.56
C TRP A 6 -23.32 3.72 2.62
N THR A 7 -22.84 3.22 1.48
CA THR A 7 -21.89 2.11 1.44
C THR A 7 -20.59 2.45 2.17
N MET A 8 -20.09 3.68 2.03
CA MET A 8 -18.90 4.14 2.75
C MET A 8 -19.12 4.19 4.26
N ILE A 9 -20.26 4.74 4.71
CA ILE A 9 -20.63 4.78 6.14
C ILE A 9 -20.67 3.36 6.71
N THR A 10 -21.32 2.43 6.01
CA THR A 10 -21.39 1.03 6.43
C THR A 10 -20.01 0.42 6.54
N ALA A 11 -19.14 0.60 5.54
CA ALA A 11 -17.79 0.04 5.56
C ALA A 11 -16.95 0.57 6.74
N VAL A 12 -16.97 1.88 6.98
CA VAL A 12 -16.26 2.51 8.10
C VAL A 12 -16.78 2.03 9.45
N ASN A 13 -18.10 1.99 9.63
CA ASN A 13 -18.71 1.52 10.87
C ASN A 13 -18.41 0.05 11.12
N THR A 14 -18.46 -0.79 10.08
CA THR A 14 -18.07 -2.20 10.19
C THR A 14 -16.63 -2.35 10.66
N LEU A 15 -15.68 -1.60 10.09
CA LEU A 15 -14.27 -1.65 10.48
C LEU A 15 -14.04 -1.13 11.91
N ARG A 16 -14.68 -0.01 12.29
CA ARG A 16 -14.56 0.58 13.63
C ARG A 16 -15.24 -0.22 14.73
N ASN A 17 -16.21 -1.05 14.38
CA ASN A 17 -16.76 -2.06 15.29
C ASN A 17 -15.80 -3.24 15.53
N ASN A 18 -14.56 -3.16 15.04
CA ASN A 18 -13.45 -4.10 15.25
C ASN A 18 -13.86 -5.56 14.95
N PRO A 19 -14.15 -5.88 13.68
CA PRO A 19 -14.54 -7.23 13.32
C PRO A 19 -13.33 -8.16 13.50
N THR A 20 -13.54 -9.27 14.21
CA THR A 20 -12.47 -10.25 14.49
C THR A 20 -12.17 -11.17 13.29
N ASN A 21 -13.05 -11.19 12.28
CA ASN A 21 -12.87 -12.02 11.11
C ASN A 21 -12.00 -11.32 10.06
N SER A 22 -10.78 -11.82 9.86
CA SER A 22 -9.79 -11.32 8.88
C SER A 22 -10.33 -11.21 7.45
N THR A 23 -11.21 -12.11 7.02
CA THR A 23 -11.82 -12.05 5.67
C THR A 23 -12.81 -10.88 5.56
N VAL A 24 -13.57 -10.62 6.63
CA VAL A 24 -14.49 -9.47 6.70
C VAL A 24 -13.69 -8.17 6.68
N VAL A 25 -12.65 -8.06 7.52
CA VAL A 25 -11.75 -6.88 7.55
C VAL A 25 -11.19 -6.61 6.16
N ALA A 26 -10.58 -7.61 5.50
CA ALA A 26 -9.98 -7.44 4.19
C ALA A 26 -10.98 -7.00 3.11
N LYS A 27 -12.16 -7.64 3.05
CA LYS A 27 -13.21 -7.28 2.09
C LYS A 27 -13.76 -5.89 2.32
N THR A 28 -14.04 -5.54 3.57
CA THR A 28 -14.57 -4.22 3.93
C THR A 28 -13.54 -3.12 3.69
N LEU A 29 -12.26 -3.37 4.00
CA LEU A 29 -11.17 -2.45 3.70
C LEU A 29 -11.02 -2.21 2.20
N SER A 30 -11.00 -3.27 1.39
CA SER A 30 -10.91 -3.14 -0.08
C SER A 30 -12.12 -2.42 -0.68
N GLN A 31 -13.33 -2.65 -0.15
CA GLN A 31 -14.54 -1.91 -0.52
C GLN A 31 -14.40 -0.42 -0.19
N TYR A 32 -13.96 -0.09 1.02
CA TYR A 32 -13.71 1.30 1.43
C TYR A 32 -12.71 1.98 0.49
N ILE A 33 -11.58 1.32 0.21
CA ILE A 33 -10.54 1.86 -0.69
C ILE A 33 -11.09 2.13 -2.10
N SER A 34 -11.88 1.21 -2.65
CA SER A 34 -12.47 1.39 -3.98
C SER A 34 -13.43 2.58 -4.03
N LEU A 35 -14.14 2.87 -2.92
CA LEU A 35 -15.04 4.02 -2.83
C LEU A 35 -14.28 5.36 -2.80
N ILE A 36 -13.17 5.43 -2.07
CA ILE A 36 -12.40 6.69 -1.91
C ILE A 36 -11.48 7.01 -3.08
N SER A 37 -11.05 5.99 -3.83
CA SER A 37 -10.18 6.18 -5.01
C SER A 37 -10.96 6.79 -6.18
N ASN A 38 -12.29 6.62 -6.18
CA ASN A 38 -13.21 7.14 -7.18
C ASN A 38 -14.00 8.39 -6.72
N SER A 39 -13.83 8.83 -5.47
CA SER A 39 -14.59 9.96 -4.94
C SER A 39 -13.92 11.30 -5.26
N ASN A 40 -14.56 12.12 -6.09
CA ASN A 40 -14.18 13.54 -6.29
C ASN A 40 -14.65 14.46 -5.15
N SER A 41 -15.39 13.93 -4.18
CA SER A 41 -15.97 14.67 -3.06
C SER A 41 -15.08 14.60 -1.82
N THR A 42 -14.89 15.73 -1.16
CA THR A 42 -14.29 15.81 0.17
C THR A 42 -15.10 14.95 1.14
N LEU A 43 -14.51 13.84 1.61
CA LEU A 43 -15.17 12.98 2.59
C LEU A 43 -15.35 13.74 3.90
N ASN A 44 -16.52 13.57 4.52
CA ASN A 44 -16.74 14.01 5.90
C ASN A 44 -15.70 13.31 6.79
N GLN A 45 -15.04 14.06 7.68
CA GLN A 45 -14.02 13.52 8.59
C GLN A 45 -14.53 12.31 9.39
N THR A 46 -15.83 12.29 9.74
CA THR A 46 -16.45 11.17 10.43
C THR A 46 -16.35 9.85 9.67
N TYR A 47 -16.30 9.87 8.33
CA TYR A 47 -16.29 8.67 7.48
C TYR A 47 -15.00 8.49 6.69
N LYS A 48 -13.95 9.20 7.11
CA LYS A 48 -12.59 9.01 6.63
C LYS A 48 -11.84 8.16 7.65
N LEU A 49 -11.26 7.04 7.21
CA LEU A 49 -10.30 6.30 8.00
C LEU A 49 -8.99 7.09 8.03
N THR A 50 -8.34 7.17 9.18
CA THR A 50 -6.98 7.66 9.32
C THR A 50 -5.97 6.67 8.75
N ALA A 51 -4.75 7.12 8.44
CA ALA A 51 -3.67 6.23 8.02
C ALA A 51 -3.38 5.15 9.08
N ASN A 52 -3.42 5.53 10.36
CA ASN A 52 -3.23 4.60 11.48
C ASN A 52 -4.33 3.54 11.58
N GLU A 53 -5.59 3.90 11.30
CA GLU A 53 -6.69 2.92 11.22
C GLU A 53 -6.47 1.92 10.08
N ILE A 54 -6.10 2.39 8.89
CA ILE A 54 -5.82 1.49 7.74
C ILE A 54 -4.67 0.53 8.07
N ASP A 55 -3.58 1.05 8.63
CA ASP A 55 -2.43 0.25 9.06
C ASP A 55 -2.83 -0.81 10.09
N THR A 56 -3.58 -0.41 11.13
CA THR A 56 -4.10 -1.32 12.16
C THR A 56 -4.99 -2.41 11.58
N TYR A 57 -5.92 -2.06 10.68
CA TYR A 57 -6.80 -3.04 10.05
C TYR A 57 -6.02 -4.01 9.16
N LEU A 58 -5.02 -3.52 8.42
CA LEU A 58 -4.17 -4.37 7.60
C LEU A 58 -3.34 -5.32 8.48
N ALA A 59 -2.78 -4.84 9.59
CA ALA A 59 -1.99 -5.66 10.52
C ALA A 59 -2.82 -6.75 11.22
N ASN A 60 -4.11 -6.47 11.49
CA ASN A 60 -5.01 -7.43 12.14
C ASN A 60 -5.50 -8.56 11.23
N ILE A 61 -5.29 -8.46 9.91
CA ILE A 61 -5.59 -9.55 8.99
C ILE A 61 -4.57 -10.67 9.21
N THR A 62 -5.01 -11.74 9.88
CA THR A 62 -4.15 -12.88 10.21
C THR A 62 -4.81 -14.18 9.82
N ASN A 63 -4.01 -15.24 9.70
CA ASN A 63 -4.47 -16.61 9.51
C ASN A 63 -5.30 -16.87 8.25
N ILE A 64 -5.07 -16.09 7.19
CA ILE A 64 -5.71 -16.27 5.89
C ILE A 64 -4.72 -16.09 4.74
N ASN A 65 -5.02 -16.72 3.61
CA ASN A 65 -4.42 -16.41 2.32
C ASN A 65 -5.51 -15.86 1.42
N LEU A 66 -5.43 -14.57 1.09
CA LEU A 66 -6.46 -13.86 0.36
C LEU A 66 -5.84 -12.80 -0.54
N ILE A 67 -6.33 -12.74 -1.77
CA ILE A 67 -5.99 -11.67 -2.72
C ILE A 67 -7.31 -11.03 -3.12
N ILE A 68 -7.42 -9.72 -2.92
CA ILE A 68 -8.52 -8.92 -3.44
C ILE A 68 -7.91 -7.96 -4.46
N ASN A 69 -8.30 -8.12 -5.72
CA ASN A 69 -7.77 -7.36 -6.82
C ASN A 69 -8.89 -6.55 -7.48
N THR A 70 -8.74 -5.23 -7.52
CA THR A 70 -9.65 -4.30 -8.18
C THR A 70 -8.87 -3.42 -9.14
N THR A 71 -9.56 -2.63 -9.97
CA THR A 71 -8.91 -1.67 -10.88
C THR A 71 -8.28 -0.48 -10.17
N ASP A 72 -8.54 -0.31 -8.87
CA ASP A 72 -8.13 0.83 -8.04
C ASP A 72 -7.22 0.41 -6.87
N SER A 73 -7.13 -0.89 -6.58
CA SER A 73 -6.30 -1.39 -5.48
C SER A 73 -5.98 -2.87 -5.60
N ILE A 74 -4.94 -3.30 -4.90
CA ILE A 74 -4.72 -4.71 -4.60
C ILE A 74 -4.44 -4.88 -3.11
N LEU A 75 -5.14 -5.81 -2.48
CA LEU A 75 -4.85 -6.31 -1.13
C LEU A 75 -4.36 -7.75 -1.24
N VAL A 76 -3.14 -7.99 -0.78
CA VAL A 76 -2.54 -9.31 -0.61
C VAL A 76 -2.44 -9.56 0.89
N ALA A 77 -3.07 -10.63 1.38
CA ALA A 77 -2.89 -11.11 2.74
C ALA A 77 -2.40 -12.54 2.67
N GLN A 78 -1.20 -12.80 3.18
CA GLN A 78 -0.52 -14.05 2.96
C GLN A 78 0.19 -14.54 4.21
N GLN A 79 -0.08 -15.78 4.60
CA GLN A 79 0.77 -16.54 5.50
C GLN A 79 2.02 -17.01 4.77
N LEU A 80 3.17 -16.78 5.36
CA LEU A 80 4.45 -17.10 4.77
C LEU A 80 4.91 -18.47 5.26
N ASN A 81 4.97 -19.42 4.33
CA ASN A 81 5.57 -20.72 4.60
C ASN A 81 7.06 -20.67 4.27
N GLN A 82 7.90 -20.47 5.30
CA GLN A 82 9.36 -20.41 5.16
C GLN A 82 10.01 -21.74 4.72
N ARG A 83 9.23 -22.83 4.65
CA ARG A 83 9.70 -24.13 4.13
C ARG A 83 9.37 -24.33 2.65
N GLY A 84 8.66 -23.39 2.02
CA GLY A 84 8.32 -23.45 0.60
C GLY A 84 9.41 -22.84 -0.29
N ASN A 85 9.55 -23.38 -1.50
CA ASN A 85 10.48 -22.81 -2.51
C ASN A 85 9.98 -21.49 -3.10
N VAL A 86 8.68 -21.21 -2.98
CA VAL A 86 8.04 -19.98 -3.47
C VAL A 86 7.50 -19.19 -2.30
N MET A 87 8.11 -18.03 -2.04
CA MET A 87 7.68 -17.11 -0.99
C MET A 87 7.11 -15.84 -1.60
N VAL A 88 6.01 -15.35 -1.05
CA VAL A 88 5.43 -14.05 -1.43
C VAL A 88 6.30 -12.94 -0.84
N LEU A 89 6.74 -12.03 -1.70
CA LEU A 89 7.63 -10.92 -1.38
C LEU A 89 6.92 -9.56 -1.44
N GLY A 90 5.74 -9.49 -2.06
CA GLY A 90 4.96 -8.25 -2.13
C GLY A 90 3.92 -8.28 -3.23
N ALA A 91 3.66 -7.11 -3.80
CA ALA A 91 2.63 -6.89 -4.81
C ALA A 91 3.07 -5.82 -5.81
N SER A 92 2.56 -5.92 -7.03
CA SER A 92 2.59 -4.81 -8.00
C SER A 92 1.18 -4.52 -8.48
N PHE A 93 1.04 -3.34 -9.06
CA PHE A 93 -0.23 -2.78 -9.50
C PHE A 93 -0.02 -1.97 -10.76
N THR A 94 -0.92 -2.15 -11.73
CA THR A 94 -1.00 -1.37 -12.95
C THR A 94 -2.36 -0.71 -13.02
N ARG A 95 -2.34 0.61 -13.08
CA ARG A 95 -3.53 1.47 -13.05
C ARG A 95 -4.53 1.10 -14.15
N GLY A 96 -5.79 0.97 -13.76
CA GLY A 96 -6.88 0.59 -14.66
C GLY A 96 -6.88 -0.89 -15.08
N ILE A 97 -5.89 -1.68 -14.65
CA ILE A 97 -5.80 -3.12 -14.93
C ILE A 97 -5.98 -3.92 -13.63
N GLY A 98 -5.29 -3.53 -12.56
CA GLY A 98 -5.26 -4.21 -11.28
C GLY A 98 -3.85 -4.65 -10.90
N GLY A 99 -3.74 -5.51 -9.89
CA GLY A 99 -2.48 -5.98 -9.34
C GLY A 99 -2.18 -7.46 -9.53
N GLN A 100 -0.98 -7.82 -9.10
CA GLN A 100 -0.42 -9.17 -9.14
C GLN A 100 0.50 -9.39 -7.93
N VAL A 101 0.52 -10.62 -7.42
CA VAL A 101 1.38 -11.02 -6.32
C VAL A 101 2.80 -11.23 -6.82
N ILE A 102 3.76 -10.69 -6.07
CA ILE A 102 5.20 -10.87 -6.33
C ILE A 102 5.71 -11.96 -5.40
N ASN A 103 6.42 -12.93 -5.96
CA ASN A 103 7.04 -14.03 -5.24
C ASN A 103 8.45 -14.30 -5.78
N THR A 104 9.19 -15.17 -5.10
CA THR A 104 10.56 -15.54 -5.48
C THR A 104 10.71 -16.08 -6.91
N ALA A 105 9.64 -16.60 -7.52
CA ALA A 105 9.68 -17.16 -8.87
C ALA A 105 9.39 -16.14 -9.99
N ASN A 106 8.72 -15.02 -9.70
CA ASN A 106 8.33 -14.02 -10.70
C ASN A 106 8.92 -12.63 -10.49
N THR A 107 9.73 -12.42 -9.45
CA THR A 107 10.28 -11.09 -9.08
C THR A 107 10.96 -10.41 -10.26
N ASP A 108 11.84 -11.12 -10.98
CA ASP A 108 12.58 -10.56 -12.12
C ASP A 108 11.65 -10.10 -13.25
N ASN A 109 10.56 -10.84 -13.51
CA ASN A 109 9.60 -10.44 -14.54
C ASN A 109 8.89 -9.13 -14.15
N ILE A 110 8.57 -8.98 -12.87
CA ILE A 110 7.88 -7.79 -12.36
C ILE A 110 8.81 -6.58 -12.39
N THR A 111 10.06 -6.73 -11.94
CA THR A 111 11.06 -5.67 -11.98
C THR A 111 11.43 -5.26 -13.41
N ASN A 112 11.19 -6.12 -14.40
CA ASN A 112 11.44 -5.82 -15.81
C ASN A 112 10.16 -5.58 -16.63
N SER A 113 9.06 -5.18 -15.98
CA SER A 113 7.78 -4.89 -16.63
C SER A 113 7.19 -3.55 -16.19
N PHE A 114 6.23 -3.04 -16.96
CA PHE A 114 5.50 -1.83 -16.60
C PHE A 114 4.61 -2.07 -15.38
N SER A 115 4.77 -1.21 -14.37
CA SER A 115 3.94 -1.19 -13.15
C SER A 115 3.74 0.25 -12.70
N SER A 116 2.51 0.61 -12.35
CA SER A 116 2.20 1.93 -11.77
C SER A 116 2.66 2.05 -10.33
N ALA A 117 2.62 0.95 -9.58
CA ALA A 117 3.18 0.87 -8.24
C ALA A 117 3.62 -0.56 -7.93
N ALA A 118 4.69 -0.74 -7.16
CA ALA A 118 5.05 -2.04 -6.62
C ALA A 118 5.87 -1.89 -5.35
N ALA A 119 5.78 -2.92 -4.50
CA ALA A 119 6.60 -3.05 -3.33
C ALA A 119 7.10 -4.50 -3.22
N ILE A 120 8.41 -4.65 -3.01
CA ILE A 120 9.09 -5.94 -2.94
C ILE A 120 9.97 -5.94 -1.70
N ILE A 121 9.66 -6.82 -0.76
CA ILE A 121 10.47 -7.04 0.43
C ILE A 121 11.62 -7.96 0.07
N SER A 122 12.84 -7.61 0.49
CA SER A 122 14.01 -8.43 0.21
C SER A 122 13.86 -9.84 0.80
N ASN A 123 14.42 -10.83 0.11
CA ASN A 123 14.34 -12.23 0.56
C ASN A 123 14.97 -12.44 1.94
N GLN A 124 15.96 -11.63 2.31
CA GLN A 124 16.58 -11.68 3.63
C GLN A 124 15.62 -11.15 4.72
N SER A 125 14.88 -10.09 4.43
CA SER A 125 13.97 -9.41 5.36
C SER A 125 12.67 -10.17 5.68
N ILE A 126 12.35 -11.22 4.90
CA ILE A 126 11.21 -12.11 5.13
C ILE A 126 11.54 -13.26 6.11
N THR A 127 12.80 -13.47 6.45
CA THR A 127 13.18 -14.44 7.50
C THR A 127 12.50 -14.08 8.83
N GLY A 128 11.90 -15.07 9.50
CA GLY A 128 11.14 -14.83 10.75
C GLY A 128 9.78 -14.14 10.59
N VAL A 129 9.37 -13.77 9.37
CA VAL A 129 8.03 -13.24 9.10
C VAL A 129 7.03 -14.40 8.96
N MET A 130 5.94 -14.32 9.74
CA MET A 130 4.83 -15.28 9.74
C MET A 130 3.74 -14.92 8.72
N SER A 131 3.45 -13.62 8.56
CA SER A 131 2.53 -13.14 7.54
C SER A 131 2.93 -11.79 6.96
N LEU A 132 2.60 -11.61 5.70
CA LEU A 132 2.77 -10.38 4.94
C LEU A 132 1.40 -9.96 4.41
N ASN A 133 0.99 -8.77 4.81
CA ASN A 133 -0.16 -8.09 4.22
C ASN A 133 0.32 -6.84 3.50
N MET A 134 -0.14 -6.64 2.27
CA MET A 134 0.20 -5.49 1.45
C MET A 134 -1.04 -4.96 0.77
N LEU A 135 -1.27 -3.66 0.90
CA LEU A 135 -2.36 -2.94 0.25
C LEU A 135 -1.75 -1.84 -0.61
N ILE A 136 -1.95 -1.91 -1.92
CA ILE A 136 -1.64 -0.83 -2.84
C ILE A 136 -2.94 -0.12 -3.19
N ILE A 137 -2.96 1.20 -2.96
CA ILE A 137 -4.11 2.07 -3.23
C ILE A 137 -3.73 3.01 -4.36
N ASP A 138 -4.39 2.89 -5.51
CA ASP A 138 -4.19 3.83 -6.60
C ASP A 138 -4.99 5.11 -6.37
N LYS A 139 -4.39 6.24 -6.75
CA LYS A 139 -5.00 7.57 -6.65
C LYS A 139 -5.78 7.82 -5.35
N PRO A 140 -5.14 7.73 -4.16
CA PRO A 140 -5.82 8.00 -2.90
C PRO A 140 -6.03 9.51 -2.69
N THR A 141 -6.87 10.14 -3.52
CA THR A 141 -7.10 11.60 -3.55
C THR A 141 -7.52 12.16 -2.19
N THR A 142 -8.27 11.36 -1.42
CA THR A 142 -8.68 11.66 -0.04
C THR A 142 -7.50 11.87 0.92
N TYR A 143 -6.34 11.29 0.62
CA TYR A 143 -5.12 11.32 1.42
C TYR A 143 -4.02 12.22 0.85
N LYS A 144 -4.31 13.00 -0.20
CA LYS A 144 -3.32 13.89 -0.83
C LYS A 144 -2.72 14.92 0.14
N ASP A 145 -3.54 15.41 1.09
CA ASP A 145 -3.19 16.44 2.08
C ASP A 145 -3.00 15.85 3.49
N LEU A 146 -2.58 14.58 3.59
CA LEU A 146 -2.40 13.90 4.88
C LEU A 146 -1.38 14.63 5.77
N ASP A 147 -0.34 15.22 5.16
CA ASP A 147 0.63 16.08 5.82
C ASP A 147 0.50 17.50 5.25
N LYS A 148 -0.04 18.42 6.05
CA LYS A 148 -0.17 19.84 5.67
C LYS A 148 1.04 20.68 6.07
N SER A 149 2.04 20.07 6.72
CA SER A 149 3.19 20.79 7.27
C SER A 149 4.33 20.97 6.28
N SER A 150 4.29 20.24 5.16
CA SER A 150 5.18 20.44 4.02
C SER A 150 4.36 20.89 2.81
N ASP A 151 4.85 21.83 2.01
CA ASP A 151 4.24 22.24 0.73
C ASP A 151 4.41 21.14 -0.35
N ARG A 152 4.21 19.89 0.04
CA ARG A 152 4.42 18.68 -0.74
C ARG A 152 3.08 17.95 -0.84
N PHE A 153 2.86 17.32 -1.98
CA PHE A 153 1.66 16.54 -2.25
C PHE A 153 2.06 15.11 -2.62
N LEU A 154 1.14 14.19 -2.41
CA LEU A 154 1.31 12.81 -2.84
C LEU A 154 1.42 12.74 -4.38
N ALA A 155 2.52 12.19 -4.90
CA ALA A 155 2.77 12.09 -6.33
C ALA A 155 2.44 10.71 -6.93
N SER A 156 2.12 9.70 -6.12
CA SER A 156 1.98 8.31 -6.55
C SER A 156 0.83 7.57 -5.87
N SER A 157 0.61 6.31 -6.24
CA SER A 157 -0.15 5.36 -5.41
C SER A 157 0.47 5.24 -4.01
N VAL A 158 -0.33 4.88 -3.00
CA VAL A 158 0.13 4.61 -1.63
C VAL A 158 0.23 3.12 -1.42
N ILE A 159 1.28 2.68 -0.74
CA ILE A 159 1.49 1.30 -0.37
C ILE A 159 1.48 1.21 1.15
N VAL A 160 0.64 0.34 1.70
CA VAL A 160 0.60 0.00 3.12
C VAL A 160 1.11 -1.43 3.26
N VAL A 161 2.06 -1.64 4.16
CA VAL A 161 2.71 -2.94 4.38
C VAL A 161 2.65 -3.28 5.85
N ALA A 162 2.04 -4.40 6.18
CA ALA A 162 2.02 -4.94 7.53
C ALA A 162 2.73 -6.30 7.54
N LEU A 163 3.79 -6.38 8.35
CA LEU A 163 4.57 -7.60 8.58
C LEU A 163 4.29 -8.09 10.00
N HIS A 164 3.90 -9.35 10.12
CA HIS A 164 3.84 -10.01 11.41
C HIS A 164 5.02 -10.96 11.53
N ARG A 165 5.85 -10.77 12.57
CA ARG A 165 7.06 -11.54 12.84
C ARG A 165 6.88 -12.35 14.11
N ASP A 166 7.63 -13.44 14.17
CA ASP A 166 7.93 -14.07 15.45
C ASP A 166 8.74 -13.07 16.30
N ASP A 167 8.38 -12.90 17.58
CA ASP A 167 8.96 -11.93 18.52
C ASP A 167 10.50 -12.05 18.65
N SER A 168 11.07 -13.17 18.22
CA SER A 168 12.52 -13.43 18.20
C SER A 168 13.27 -12.82 16.99
N ALA A 169 12.58 -12.31 15.97
CA ALA A 169 13.21 -11.83 14.73
C ALA A 169 13.33 -10.30 14.66
N SER A 170 14.55 -9.77 14.73
CA SER A 170 14.86 -8.34 14.66
C SER A 170 15.46 -7.87 13.33
N THR A 171 15.35 -8.66 12.26
CA THR A 171 15.94 -8.31 10.97
C THR A 171 15.34 -7.01 10.40
N PRO A 172 16.16 -6.03 9.98
CA PRO A 172 15.68 -4.84 9.28
C PRO A 172 14.85 -5.17 8.05
N THR A 173 13.88 -4.31 7.72
CA THR A 173 12.96 -4.53 6.61
C THR A 173 13.41 -3.73 5.40
N ASN A 174 14.20 -4.33 4.53
CA ASN A 174 14.53 -3.72 3.25
C ASN A 174 13.37 -3.94 2.27
N ILE A 175 12.77 -2.84 1.84
CA ILE A 175 11.68 -2.81 0.86
C ILE A 175 12.11 -1.98 -0.35
N SER A 176 11.99 -2.58 -1.54
CA SER A 176 12.13 -1.86 -2.81
C SER A 176 10.76 -1.36 -3.26
N LEU A 177 10.69 -0.09 -3.62
CA LEU A 177 9.46 0.58 -4.03
C LEU A 177 9.60 1.09 -5.46
N TYR A 178 8.53 0.93 -6.22
CA TYR A 178 8.41 1.36 -7.61
C TYR A 178 7.15 2.20 -7.73
N PHE A 179 7.23 3.37 -8.37
CA PHE A 179 6.05 4.20 -8.57
C PHE A 179 6.11 5.01 -9.86
N GLN A 180 4.98 5.10 -10.53
CA GLN A 180 4.73 6.04 -11.61
C GLN A 180 4.04 7.27 -11.04
N VAL A 181 4.51 8.44 -11.44
CA VAL A 181 3.89 9.72 -11.07
C VAL A 181 2.45 9.76 -11.60
N LEU A 182 1.52 10.23 -10.77
CA LEU A 182 0.14 10.47 -11.16
C LEU A 182 0.07 11.67 -12.09
N ASN A 183 -0.48 11.49 -13.29
CA ASN A 183 -0.55 12.56 -14.30
C ASN A 183 -1.25 13.82 -13.78
N GLU A 184 -2.23 13.68 -12.89
CA GLU A 184 -2.97 14.80 -12.29
C GLU A 184 -2.12 15.61 -11.30
N TYR A 185 -1.02 15.03 -10.84
CA TYR A 185 -0.06 15.61 -9.91
C TYR A 185 1.32 15.81 -10.55
N ASP A 186 1.43 15.60 -11.86
CA ASP A 186 2.64 15.90 -12.60
C ASP A 186 2.83 17.43 -12.62
N PRO A 187 3.89 17.96 -11.99
CA PRO A 187 4.05 19.39 -11.89
C PRO A 187 4.47 19.96 -13.24
N ASN A 188 3.93 21.14 -13.58
CA ASN A 188 4.34 21.92 -14.77
C ASN A 188 5.80 22.44 -14.71
N ARG A 189 6.62 21.96 -13.76
CA ARG A 189 8.01 22.35 -13.50
C ARG A 189 8.79 21.12 -13.05
N VAL A 190 10.12 21.19 -13.13
CA VAL A 190 11.00 20.15 -12.58
C VAL A 190 10.67 19.92 -11.11
N ALA A 191 10.15 18.74 -10.78
CA ALA A 191 9.92 18.32 -9.41
C ALA A 191 11.01 17.40 -8.89
N GLN A 192 11.19 17.49 -7.59
CA GLN A 192 11.97 16.54 -6.83
C GLN A 192 11.02 15.57 -6.15
N TYR A 193 11.21 14.28 -6.41
CA TYR A 193 10.44 13.22 -5.78
C TYR A 193 11.21 12.62 -4.61
N TYR A 194 10.47 12.15 -3.62
CA TYR A 194 11.00 11.54 -2.41
C TYR A 194 10.27 10.23 -2.16
N CYS A 195 11.00 9.22 -1.71
CA CYS A 195 10.38 8.06 -1.09
C CYS A 195 10.25 8.32 0.39
N SER A 196 9.05 8.09 0.91
CA SER A 196 8.73 8.40 2.29
C SER A 196 7.78 7.35 2.86
N PHE A 197 7.89 7.12 4.16
CA PHE A 197 6.89 6.40 4.94
C PHE A 197 6.11 7.37 5.82
N TYR A 198 4.88 7.02 6.17
CA TYR A 198 4.08 7.85 7.06
C TYR A 198 4.38 7.46 8.51
N ASP A 199 5.05 8.35 9.25
CA ASP A 199 5.30 8.16 10.68
C ASP A 199 4.04 8.53 11.47
N THR A 200 3.37 7.53 12.02
CA THR A 200 2.15 7.70 12.80
C THR A 200 2.38 8.41 14.15
N THR A 201 3.60 8.41 14.67
CA THR A 201 3.95 9.10 15.93
C THR A 201 4.01 10.61 15.72
N SER A 202 4.69 11.05 14.66
CA SER A 202 4.79 12.47 14.31
C SER A 202 3.67 12.97 13.39
N SER A 203 2.87 12.05 12.83
CA SER A 203 1.83 12.31 11.83
C SER A 203 2.34 13.05 10.60
N LYS A 204 3.52 12.64 10.10
CA LYS A 204 4.22 13.28 8.96
C LYS A 204 4.84 12.26 8.03
N TRP A 205 5.07 12.66 6.79
CA TRP A 205 5.90 11.88 5.88
C TRP A 205 7.37 12.01 6.28
N ASN A 206 8.06 10.87 6.35
CA ASN A 206 9.46 10.79 6.76
C ASN A 206 10.27 10.02 5.71
N GLU A 207 11.47 10.50 5.42
CA GLU A 207 12.40 9.98 4.41
C GLU A 207 13.56 9.19 5.03
N SER A 208 13.65 9.16 6.37
CA SER A 208 14.71 8.47 7.08
C SER A 208 14.77 7.00 6.67
N GLY A 209 15.96 6.52 6.30
CA GLY A 209 16.15 5.15 5.84
C GLY A 209 15.74 4.88 4.38
N CYS A 210 15.14 5.85 3.69
CA CYS A 210 14.79 5.75 2.27
C CYS A 210 15.87 6.38 1.36
N THR A 211 16.12 5.74 0.21
CA THR A 211 17.00 6.29 -0.82
C THR A 211 16.27 7.31 -1.69
N ILE A 212 17.02 8.24 -2.29
CA ILE A 212 16.48 9.16 -3.31
C ILE A 212 15.94 8.36 -4.50
N PRO A 213 14.70 8.61 -4.97
CA PRO A 213 14.14 7.91 -6.13
C PRO A 213 14.93 8.15 -7.40
N LYS A 214 15.19 7.08 -8.16
CA LYS A 214 15.84 7.14 -9.47
C LYS A 214 14.84 6.84 -10.57
N ASN A 215 14.81 7.66 -11.60
CA ASN A 215 13.95 7.43 -12.76
C ASN A 215 14.49 6.28 -13.61
N ASN A 216 13.67 5.26 -13.82
CA ASN A 216 13.88 4.20 -14.79
C ASN A 216 13.04 4.49 -16.03
N THR A 217 13.68 5.13 -17.01
CA THR A 217 13.01 5.60 -18.24
C THR A 217 12.49 4.47 -19.11
N ALA A 218 13.04 3.26 -19.03
CA ALA A 218 12.57 2.10 -19.78
C ALA A 218 11.14 1.69 -19.39
N PHE A 219 10.78 1.89 -18.11
CA PHE A 219 9.46 1.53 -17.57
C PHE A 219 8.62 2.75 -17.14
N ASN A 220 9.12 3.97 -17.39
CA ASN A 220 8.49 5.23 -17.00
C ASN A 220 8.05 5.25 -15.51
N ARG A 221 8.97 4.89 -14.61
CA ARG A 221 8.71 4.84 -13.16
C ARG A 221 9.95 5.21 -12.37
N TYR A 222 9.74 5.63 -11.14
CA TYR A 222 10.80 5.86 -10.16
C TYR A 222 10.99 4.64 -9.27
N GLU A 223 12.23 4.42 -8.86
CA GLU A 223 12.64 3.28 -8.05
C GLU A 223 13.46 3.75 -6.84
N CYS A 224 13.19 3.20 -5.66
CA CYS A 224 13.90 3.49 -4.43
C CYS A 224 13.83 2.31 -3.46
N SER A 225 14.54 2.40 -2.34
CA SER A 225 14.44 1.43 -1.25
C SER A 225 14.37 2.11 0.11
N CYS A 226 13.68 1.51 1.08
CA CYS A 226 13.65 1.91 2.49
C CYS A 226 14.05 0.73 3.39
N ASN A 227 14.60 0.98 4.60
CA ASN A 227 15.08 -0.03 5.55
C ASN A 227 14.37 -0.05 6.90
#